data_AF-A0A932WM15-F1
#
_entry.id   AF-A0A932WM15-F1
#
_cell.length_a   1.000
_cell.length_b   1.000
_cell.length_c   1.000
_cell.angle_alpha   90.00
_cell.angle_beta   90.00
_cell.angle_gamma   90.00
#
_symmetry.space_group_name_H-M   'P 1'
#
loop_
_entity.id
_entity.type
_entity.pdbx_description
1 polymer ?
#
loop_
_entity_poly.entity_id
_entity_poly.type
_entity_poly.pdbx_seq_one_letter_code
_entity_poly.pdbx_strand_id
1 'polypeptide(L)'
;MGWRKGGDGGGKKRPGDGGRGESARRPAHPEGHSSPAPRPGKASWRKKAEAAPAGSASGASPYYRRTGGFFGFLFGRRIKLWTLACLFTVLLGGIVWLLLSVPSRVPLVAVAVSAYRDPRIPQNMTALADIERFVQLESDTADFRMVGVASEKTAIKEFIEAFTRKLQEVKPGGSAFSRKSIIIYISAHGVVNHEGKACLLLAESDPLDDATWLPLADVLKAIRQEPRFRDATKLLALDCCRIRSDWRLGILDNRFAERVPGEIERAEIPNLAVLTSAGPGERAWAAPEFGGGTAFA
;
A
#
# COMPACT_ATOMS: atom_id res chain seq x y z
N MET A 1 -20.99 -37.04 51.96
CA MET A 1 -19.67 -36.92 51.31
C MET A 1 -19.68 -35.64 50.49
N GLY A 2 -18.93 -34.57 50.74
CA GLY A 2 -17.86 -34.26 51.68
C GLY A 2 -17.20 -33.00 51.12
N TRP A 3 -17.79 -31.83 51.38
CA TRP A 3 -17.29 -30.53 50.92
C TRP A 3 -15.97 -30.20 51.64
N ARG A 4 -14.94 -29.77 50.89
CA ARG A 4 -13.67 -29.31 51.45
C ARG A 4 -13.45 -27.83 51.11
N LYS A 5 -13.58 -26.99 52.14
CA LYS A 5 -13.03 -25.63 52.28
C LYS A 5 -11.56 -25.71 52.74
N GLY A 6 -10.78 -24.67 52.42
CA GLY A 6 -9.50 -24.33 53.06
C GLY A 6 -8.31 -24.37 52.10
N GLY A 7 -7.47 -23.34 51.97
CA GLY A 7 -7.37 -22.13 52.76
C GLY A 7 -6.33 -21.14 52.21
N ASP A 8 -6.31 -20.00 52.89
CA ASP A 8 -5.40 -18.85 52.77
C ASP A 8 -3.90 -19.20 52.81
N GLY A 9 -3.08 -18.35 52.18
CA GLY A 9 -1.68 -18.23 52.57
C GLY A 9 -0.76 -17.45 51.63
N GLY A 10 -0.53 -16.17 51.93
CA GLY A 10 0.71 -15.43 51.59
C GLY A 10 0.72 -14.72 50.23
N GLY A 11 0.73 -13.40 50.09
CA GLY A 11 1.35 -12.39 50.96
C GLY A 11 2.79 -12.11 50.50
N LYS A 12 2.96 -11.30 49.44
CA LYS A 12 4.20 -10.53 49.20
C LYS A 12 3.88 -9.21 48.49
N LYS A 13 3.47 -8.23 49.30
CA LYS A 13 3.63 -6.80 48.98
C LYS A 13 5.13 -6.50 48.94
N ARG A 14 5.61 -5.86 47.88
CA ARG A 14 6.87 -5.09 47.91
C ARG A 14 6.51 -3.61 48.10
N PRO A 15 6.83 -3.01 49.25
CA PRO A 15 6.89 -1.56 49.41
C PRO A 15 8.32 -1.07 49.13
N GLY A 16 8.44 0.22 48.84
CA GLY A 16 9.57 1.00 49.32
C GLY A 16 10.59 1.43 48.27
N ASP A 17 10.45 2.71 47.91
CA ASP A 17 11.48 3.73 48.06
C ASP A 17 12.76 3.73 47.21
N GLY A 18 12.98 4.89 46.60
CA GLY A 18 14.16 5.66 46.99
C GLY A 18 14.88 6.41 45.87
N GLY A 19 14.86 7.74 45.96
CA GLY A 19 15.87 8.64 45.36
C GLY A 19 15.42 9.32 44.07
N ARG A 20 14.85 10.53 44.08
CA ARG A 20 15.37 11.81 44.62
C ARG A 20 16.70 12.20 43.96
N GLY A 21 16.61 13.11 43.00
CA GLY A 21 17.74 13.73 42.30
C GLY A 21 17.30 15.09 41.74
N GLU A 22 16.87 15.96 42.64
CA GLU A 22 16.61 17.38 42.43
C GLU A 22 17.90 18.13 42.75
N SER A 23 18.51 18.86 41.79
CA SER A 23 19.28 20.09 42.06
C SER A 23 19.97 20.72 40.85
N ALA A 24 20.06 22.05 40.92
CA ALA A 24 20.91 22.99 40.18
C ALA A 24 20.48 23.24 38.72
N ARG A 25 19.75 24.30 38.36
CA ARG A 25 19.91 25.75 38.64
C ARG A 25 21.34 26.27 38.41
N ARG A 26 21.40 27.20 37.42
CA ARG A 26 22.32 28.34 37.19
C ARG A 26 23.60 28.08 36.38
N PRO A 27 24.23 29.12 35.80
CA PRO A 27 23.77 30.49 35.51
C PRO A 27 23.96 30.92 34.04
N ALA A 28 23.37 32.07 33.72
CA ALA A 28 23.82 32.93 32.63
C ALA A 28 25.29 33.33 32.83
N HIS A 29 26.04 33.46 31.74
CA HIS A 29 27.17 34.39 31.69
C HIS A 29 27.17 35.18 30.38
N PRO A 30 27.53 36.47 30.42
CA PRO A 30 27.41 37.42 29.35
C PRO A 30 28.77 37.71 28.70
N GLU A 31 28.77 38.69 27.78
CA GLU A 31 29.94 39.40 27.26
C GLU A 31 30.85 38.56 26.33
N GLY A 32 31.15 38.95 25.10
CA GLY A 32 31.24 40.28 24.54
C GLY A 32 32.61 40.37 23.88
N HIS A 33 32.68 40.25 22.55
CA HIS A 33 33.81 40.79 21.80
C HIS A 33 33.31 41.35 20.46
N SER A 34 32.98 42.64 20.57
CA SER A 34 33.28 43.69 19.61
C SER A 34 34.44 43.39 18.64
N SER A 35 34.16 43.52 17.35
CA SER A 35 35.10 44.10 16.39
C SER A 35 34.32 44.71 15.21
N PRO A 36 34.35 46.04 15.06
CA PRO A 36 33.72 46.73 13.95
C PRO A 36 34.70 47.08 12.82
N ALA A 37 34.13 47.07 11.61
CA ALA A 37 34.43 47.94 10.46
C ALA A 37 35.78 47.74 9.72
N PRO A 38 36.03 48.49 8.62
CA PRO A 38 35.32 48.46 7.33
C PRO A 38 36.32 48.30 6.17
N ARG A 39 35.87 48.10 4.91
CA ARG A 39 36.45 48.79 3.74
C ARG A 39 35.66 48.56 2.43
N PRO A 40 35.31 49.64 1.72
CA PRO A 40 34.79 49.61 0.35
C PRO A 40 35.95 49.72 -0.66
N GLY A 41 36.08 48.75 -1.56
CA GLY A 41 37.00 48.83 -2.69
C GLY A 41 36.35 49.52 -3.89
N LYS A 42 36.49 50.85 -3.98
CA LYS A 42 36.35 51.57 -5.25
C LYS A 42 37.70 51.50 -5.98
N ALA A 43 37.75 50.91 -7.16
CA ALA A 43 38.84 51.06 -8.11
C ALA A 43 38.31 51.69 -9.39
N SER A 44 38.37 53.02 -9.43
CA SER A 44 38.32 53.80 -10.65
C SER A 44 39.71 53.84 -11.26
N TRP A 45 39.83 53.49 -12.54
CA TRP A 45 41.01 53.81 -13.34
C TRP A 45 40.53 54.20 -14.74
N ARG A 46 40.32 55.51 -14.89
CA ARG A 46 40.50 56.18 -16.17
C ARG A 46 41.95 55.96 -16.59
N LYS A 47 42.18 55.32 -17.74
CA LYS A 47 43.37 55.62 -18.55
C LYS A 47 42.95 56.41 -19.77
N LYS A 48 43.14 57.72 -19.65
CA LYS A 48 43.40 58.64 -20.76
C LYS A 48 44.80 58.30 -21.28
N ALA A 49 44.93 58.05 -22.57
CA ALA A 49 46.11 58.33 -23.39
C ALA A 49 45.53 58.83 -24.72
N GLU A 50 45.51 60.14 -24.93
CA GLU A 50 46.57 60.89 -25.61
C GLU A 50 46.70 60.54 -27.09
N ALA A 51 46.84 61.61 -27.86
CA ALA A 51 46.49 61.72 -29.25
C ALA A 51 47.74 61.70 -30.15
N ALA A 52 47.48 61.36 -31.42
CA ALA A 52 48.20 61.75 -32.64
C ALA A 52 49.57 61.06 -32.90
N PRO A 53 50.01 60.93 -34.18
CA PRO A 53 49.56 61.66 -35.37
C PRO A 53 49.20 60.80 -36.61
N ALA A 54 48.74 61.54 -37.61
CA ALA A 54 48.43 61.14 -38.97
C ALA A 54 49.55 60.34 -39.66
N GLY A 55 49.15 59.28 -40.36
CA GLY A 55 49.92 58.58 -41.37
C GLY A 55 48.99 58.23 -42.53
N SER A 56 49.27 58.80 -43.68
CA SER A 56 48.55 58.64 -44.93
C SER A 56 48.79 57.28 -45.59
N ALA A 57 47.90 57.00 -46.53
CA ALA A 57 48.11 56.20 -47.74
C ALA A 57 47.90 54.67 -47.68
N SER A 58 46.82 54.31 -48.39
CA SER A 58 46.79 53.31 -49.46
C SER A 58 46.97 51.84 -49.12
N GLY A 59 45.86 51.12 -49.32
CA GLY A 59 45.88 49.96 -50.20
C GLY A 59 46.09 48.61 -49.51
N ALA A 60 45.00 48.01 -49.06
CA ALA A 60 44.69 46.60 -49.33
C ALA A 60 43.32 46.27 -48.78
N SER A 61 42.44 45.83 -49.68
CA SER A 61 41.20 45.12 -49.38
C SER A 61 41.51 43.85 -48.56
N PRO A 62 40.75 43.60 -47.49
CA PRO A 62 40.32 42.26 -47.18
C PRO A 62 38.81 42.20 -47.32
N TYR A 63 38.39 41.40 -48.30
CA TYR A 63 37.33 40.40 -48.19
C TYR A 63 36.63 40.31 -46.82
N TYR A 64 35.31 40.14 -46.88
CA TYR A 64 34.34 40.16 -45.78
C TYR A 64 33.75 41.53 -45.42
N ARG A 65 33.21 42.22 -46.45
CA ARG A 65 31.97 42.96 -46.24
C ARG A 65 30.89 41.94 -45.93
N ARG A 66 30.81 41.63 -44.63
CA ARG A 66 29.75 40.91 -43.93
C ARG A 66 28.44 41.33 -44.58
N THR A 67 27.89 40.47 -45.42
CA THR A 67 26.51 40.55 -45.88
C THR A 67 25.66 40.50 -44.63
N GLY A 68 25.38 41.68 -44.07
CA GLY A 68 24.34 41.91 -43.10
C GLY A 68 23.04 41.57 -43.80
N GLY A 69 22.73 40.27 -43.85
CA GLY A 69 21.47 39.77 -44.32
C GLY A 69 20.39 40.47 -43.52
N PHE A 70 19.65 41.36 -44.18
CA PHE A 70 18.52 42.08 -43.62
C PHE A 70 17.45 41.11 -43.05
N PHE A 71 17.53 39.84 -43.43
CA PHE A 71 16.78 38.72 -42.86
C PHE A 71 17.20 38.28 -41.44
N GLY A 72 18.39 38.61 -40.94
CA GLY A 72 18.91 38.09 -39.67
C GLY A 72 18.29 38.70 -38.40
N PHE A 73 17.78 39.94 -38.46
CA PHE A 73 17.34 40.65 -37.26
C PHE A 73 15.84 40.46 -36.93
N LEU A 74 14.99 40.32 -37.96
CA LEU A 74 13.55 40.07 -37.78
C LEU A 74 13.23 38.57 -37.61
N PHE A 75 14.01 37.67 -38.24
CA PHE A 75 13.88 36.24 -37.98
C PHE A 75 14.45 35.84 -36.60
N GLY A 76 15.45 36.55 -36.07
CA GLY A 76 16.05 36.21 -34.78
C GLY A 76 15.11 36.30 -33.58
N ARG A 77 14.13 37.22 -33.57
CA ARG A 77 13.14 37.32 -32.47
C ARG A 77 12.04 36.27 -32.58
N ARG A 78 11.49 36.04 -33.79
CA ARG A 78 10.44 35.03 -34.00
C ARG A 78 10.98 33.62 -33.76
N ILE A 79 12.16 33.30 -34.24
CA ILE A 79 12.81 32.00 -34.00
C ILE A 79 13.01 31.78 -32.50
N LYS A 80 13.48 32.78 -31.73
CA LYS A 80 13.63 32.67 -30.27
C LYS A 80 12.31 32.36 -29.54
N LEU A 81 11.22 33.01 -29.96
CA LEU A 81 9.89 32.73 -29.40
C LEU A 81 9.43 31.32 -29.74
N TRP A 82 9.62 30.86 -30.98
CA TRP A 82 9.29 29.49 -31.38
C TRP A 82 10.14 28.45 -30.66
N THR A 83 11.43 28.70 -30.44
CA THR A 83 12.29 27.78 -29.67
C THR A 83 11.88 27.70 -28.21
N LEU A 84 11.50 28.83 -27.59
CA LEU A 84 11.01 28.85 -26.21
C LEU A 84 9.65 28.15 -26.10
N ALA A 85 8.75 28.37 -27.06
CA ALA A 85 7.46 27.68 -27.10
C ALA A 85 7.63 26.17 -27.26
N CYS A 86 8.49 25.72 -28.18
CA CYS A 86 8.80 24.30 -28.38
C CYS A 86 9.41 23.68 -27.11
N LEU A 87 10.40 24.34 -26.50
CA LEU A 87 11.00 23.89 -25.25
C LEU A 87 9.96 23.78 -24.12
N PHE A 88 9.08 24.77 -23.98
CA PHE A 88 8.00 24.76 -23.00
C PHE A 88 7.03 23.60 -23.23
N THR A 89 6.63 23.34 -24.48
CA THR A 89 5.75 22.21 -24.83
C THR A 89 6.41 20.86 -24.53
N VAL A 90 7.71 20.70 -24.83
CA VAL A 90 8.45 19.48 -24.51
C VAL A 90 8.56 19.28 -23.00
N LEU A 91 8.86 20.33 -22.23
CA LEU A 91 8.92 20.26 -20.77
C LEU A 91 7.55 19.92 -20.17
N LEU A 92 6.48 20.56 -20.65
CA LEU A 92 5.12 20.27 -20.21
C LEU A 92 4.73 18.82 -20.53
N GLY A 93 5.02 18.36 -21.75
CA GLY A 93 4.81 16.97 -22.15
C GLY A 93 5.62 15.99 -21.28
N GLY A 94 6.86 16.34 -20.95
CA GLY A 94 7.72 15.57 -20.05
C GLY A 94 7.17 15.51 -18.62
N ILE A 95 6.64 16.62 -18.08
CA ILE A 95 5.99 16.67 -16.76
C ILE A 95 4.72 15.81 -16.76
N VAL A 96 3.86 15.94 -17.77
CA VAL A 96 2.64 15.11 -17.89
C VAL A 96 3.00 13.63 -18.01
N TRP A 97 3.98 13.30 -18.84
CA TRP A 97 4.48 11.93 -18.98
C TRP A 97 5.04 11.39 -17.66
N LEU A 98 5.82 12.19 -16.93
CA LEU A 98 6.36 11.81 -15.62
C LEU A 98 5.24 11.58 -14.60
N LEU A 99 4.24 12.47 -14.54
CA LEU A 99 3.08 12.34 -13.65
C LEU A 99 2.23 11.12 -13.98
N LEU A 100 2.05 10.79 -15.26
CA LEU A 100 1.34 9.58 -15.70
C LEU A 100 2.17 8.30 -15.47
N SER A 101 3.49 8.43 -15.43
CA SER A 101 4.41 7.31 -15.20
C SER A 101 4.50 6.92 -13.73
N VAL A 102 4.13 7.80 -12.79
CA VAL A 102 4.08 7.46 -11.35
C VAL A 102 3.03 6.37 -11.14
N PRO A 103 3.42 5.16 -10.68
CA PRO A 103 2.48 4.09 -10.42
C PRO A 103 1.50 4.51 -9.32
N SER A 104 0.20 4.29 -9.53
CA SER A 104 -0.76 4.41 -8.42
C SER A 104 -0.63 3.18 -7.52
N ARG A 105 -0.78 3.37 -6.21
CA ARG A 105 -0.72 2.27 -5.23
C ARG A 105 -1.80 1.23 -5.53
N VAL A 106 -1.44 -0.05 -5.43
CA VAL A 106 -2.37 -1.17 -5.62
C VAL A 106 -3.27 -1.29 -4.39
N PRO A 107 -4.61 -1.20 -4.52
CA PRO A 107 -5.49 -1.37 -3.38
C PRO A 107 -5.49 -2.84 -2.91
N LEU A 108 -5.42 -3.02 -1.60
CA LEU A 108 -5.58 -4.29 -0.89
C LEU A 108 -6.89 -4.26 -0.11
N VAL A 109 -7.89 -5.02 -0.57
CA VAL A 109 -9.14 -5.23 0.17
C VAL A 109 -8.95 -6.42 1.08
N ALA A 110 -8.74 -6.16 2.37
CA ALA A 110 -8.48 -7.21 3.36
C ALA A 110 -9.73 -7.47 4.20
N VAL A 111 -10.12 -8.74 4.27
CA VAL A 111 -11.24 -9.25 5.04
C VAL A 111 -10.71 -10.27 6.04
N ALA A 112 -11.04 -10.09 7.31
CA ALA A 112 -10.64 -11.00 8.38
C ALA A 112 -11.84 -11.37 9.25
N VAL A 113 -12.06 -12.68 9.41
CA VAL A 113 -12.97 -13.26 10.39
C VAL A 113 -12.11 -13.87 11.49
N SER A 114 -11.97 -13.12 12.59
CA SER A 114 -11.12 -13.47 13.74
C SER A 114 -11.90 -14.23 14.80
N ALA A 115 -13.08 -13.72 15.15
CA ALA A 115 -13.93 -14.21 16.22
C ALA A 115 -15.15 -14.95 15.69
N TYR A 116 -15.34 -16.19 16.15
CA TYR A 116 -16.52 -17.00 15.88
C TYR A 116 -17.40 -17.06 17.11
N ARG A 117 -18.70 -16.82 16.92
CA ARG A 117 -19.68 -16.83 18.02
C ARG A 117 -19.91 -18.23 18.56
N ASP A 118 -19.92 -19.23 17.68
CA ASP A 118 -20.02 -20.62 18.08
C ASP A 118 -18.68 -21.13 18.62
N PRO A 119 -18.60 -21.59 19.88
CA PRO A 119 -17.35 -22.04 20.49
C PRO A 119 -16.80 -23.35 19.89
N ARG A 120 -17.60 -24.09 19.11
CA ARG A 120 -17.15 -25.29 18.40
C ARG A 120 -16.20 -24.92 17.27
N ILE A 121 -16.41 -23.76 16.63
CA ILE A 121 -15.54 -23.24 15.59
C ILE A 121 -14.26 -22.69 16.25
N PRO A 122 -13.06 -23.17 15.87
CA PRO A 122 -11.81 -22.63 16.37
C PRO A 122 -11.70 -21.12 16.10
N GLN A 123 -11.18 -20.35 17.05
CA GLN A 123 -10.95 -18.91 16.82
C GLN A 123 -9.79 -18.70 15.84
N ASN A 124 -9.88 -17.70 14.96
CA ASN A 124 -8.83 -17.40 13.98
C ASN A 124 -7.90 -16.30 14.52
N MET A 125 -7.00 -16.71 15.40
CA MET A 125 -6.18 -15.79 16.20
C MET A 125 -5.18 -14.95 15.40
N THR A 126 -4.74 -15.41 14.22
CA THR A 126 -3.72 -14.66 13.46
C THR A 126 -4.34 -13.66 12.49
N ALA A 127 -5.65 -13.72 12.24
CA ALA A 127 -6.29 -12.85 11.25
C ALA A 127 -6.11 -11.37 11.59
N LEU A 128 -6.19 -11.01 12.88
CA LEU A 128 -5.94 -9.64 13.33
C LEU A 128 -4.48 -9.24 13.18
N ALA A 129 -3.55 -10.14 13.53
CA ALA A 129 -2.11 -9.90 13.36
C ALA A 129 -1.74 -9.66 11.89
N ASP A 130 -2.36 -10.40 10.96
CA ASP A 130 -2.16 -10.21 9.52
C ASP A 130 -2.65 -8.84 9.06
N ILE A 131 -3.83 -8.41 9.50
CA ILE A 131 -4.36 -7.07 9.20
C ILE A 131 -3.46 -5.98 9.76
N GLU A 132 -3.03 -6.09 11.01
CA GLU A 132 -2.11 -5.14 11.65
C GLU A 132 -0.80 -5.03 10.87
N ARG A 133 -0.26 -6.15 10.40
CA ARG A 133 0.94 -6.13 9.57
C ARG A 133 0.71 -5.48 8.22
N PHE A 134 -0.43 -5.72 7.56
CA PHE A 134 -0.74 -5.00 6.33
C PHE A 134 -0.85 -3.48 6.56
N VAL A 135 -1.33 -3.02 7.72
CA VAL A 135 -1.29 -1.59 8.08
C VAL A 135 0.16 -1.10 8.18
N GLN A 136 1.03 -1.85 8.86
CA GLN A 136 2.44 -1.49 9.03
C GLN A 136 3.18 -1.45 7.67
N LEU A 137 2.95 -2.44 6.82
CA LEU A 137 3.53 -2.51 5.49
C LEU A 137 3.01 -1.40 4.56
N GLU A 138 1.77 -0.92 4.73
CA GLU A 138 1.27 0.25 4.00
C GLU A 138 2.02 1.53 4.39
N SER A 139 2.47 1.67 5.65
CA SER A 139 3.33 2.80 6.04
C SER A 139 4.76 2.67 5.52
N ASP A 140 5.26 1.45 5.38
CA ASP A 140 6.65 1.19 4.99
C ASP A 140 6.86 1.12 3.47
N THR A 141 5.80 0.81 2.72
CA THR A 141 5.87 0.61 1.26
C THR A 141 4.99 1.59 0.50
N ALA A 142 5.46 2.03 -0.67
CA ALA A 142 4.67 2.87 -1.58
C ALA A 142 3.81 2.04 -2.55
N ASP A 143 3.87 0.71 -2.48
CA ASP A 143 3.38 -0.20 -3.52
C ASP A 143 1.88 -0.48 -3.41
N PHE A 144 1.35 -0.55 -2.18
CA PHE A 144 -0.05 -0.84 -1.95
C PHE A 144 -0.71 0.10 -0.95
N ARG A 145 -2.04 0.04 -0.89
CA ARG A 145 -2.89 0.82 0.01
C ARG A 145 -3.96 -0.09 0.59
N MET A 146 -4.11 -0.16 1.91
CA MET A 146 -5.14 -0.99 2.50
C MET A 146 -6.50 -0.31 2.43
N VAL A 147 -7.52 -1.09 2.06
CA VAL A 147 -8.93 -0.73 2.13
C VAL A 147 -9.64 -1.84 2.90
N GLY A 148 -9.55 -1.76 4.23
CA GLY A 148 -9.99 -2.83 5.13
C GLY A 148 -11.51 -3.04 5.18
N VAL A 149 -11.89 -4.28 5.47
CA VAL A 149 -13.26 -4.73 5.77
C VAL A 149 -13.20 -5.59 7.05
N ALA A 150 -13.62 -5.03 8.19
CA ALA A 150 -13.74 -5.81 9.42
C ALA A 150 -15.04 -6.64 9.36
N SER A 151 -14.93 -7.96 9.52
CA SER A 151 -16.04 -8.92 9.38
C SER A 151 -16.47 -9.55 10.70
N GLU A 152 -16.23 -8.89 11.84
CA GLU A 152 -16.30 -9.57 13.14
C GLU A 152 -17.72 -9.98 13.57
N LYS A 153 -18.79 -9.50 12.93
CA LYS A 153 -20.18 -9.75 13.36
C LYS A 153 -21.21 -9.65 12.23
N THR A 154 -21.01 -10.32 11.10
CA THR A 154 -21.95 -10.21 9.96
C THR A 154 -22.49 -11.55 9.49
N ALA A 155 -23.80 -11.59 9.30
CA ALA A 155 -24.48 -12.65 8.54
C ALA A 155 -24.06 -12.60 7.06
N ILE A 156 -24.33 -13.67 6.30
CA ILE A 156 -23.96 -13.79 4.87
C ILE A 156 -24.36 -12.56 4.04
N LYS A 157 -25.62 -12.12 4.17
CA LYS A 157 -26.15 -10.99 3.39
C LYS A 157 -25.41 -9.69 3.71
N GLU A 158 -25.23 -9.41 5.00
CA GLU A 158 -24.55 -8.21 5.47
C GLU A 158 -23.07 -8.22 5.06
N PHE A 159 -22.43 -9.39 5.12
CA PHE A 159 -21.07 -9.58 4.63
C PHE A 159 -20.95 -9.23 3.15
N ILE A 160 -21.80 -9.82 2.30
CA ILE A 160 -21.75 -9.60 0.85
C ILE A 160 -22.06 -8.15 0.51
N GLU A 161 -23.03 -7.52 1.17
CA GLU A 161 -23.32 -6.09 1.00
C GLU A 161 -22.14 -5.20 1.39
N ALA A 162 -21.52 -5.47 2.55
CA ALA A 162 -20.36 -4.72 3.02
C ALA A 162 -19.13 -4.93 2.11
N PHE A 163 -18.88 -6.17 1.71
CA PHE A 163 -17.82 -6.54 0.78
C PHE A 163 -18.01 -5.85 -0.58
N THR A 164 -19.20 -5.95 -1.16
CA THR A 164 -19.53 -5.31 -2.46
C THR A 164 -19.38 -3.80 -2.38
N ARG A 165 -19.89 -3.16 -1.32
CA ARG A 165 -19.71 -1.71 -1.11
C ARG A 165 -18.23 -1.33 -1.05
N LYS A 166 -17.40 -2.14 -0.41
CA LYS A 166 -15.95 -1.91 -0.31
C LYS A 166 -15.25 -2.10 -1.65
N LEU A 167 -15.65 -3.10 -2.45
CA LEU A 167 -15.16 -3.23 -3.83
C LEU A 167 -15.51 -1.99 -4.68
N GLN A 168 -16.72 -1.44 -4.51
CA GLN A 168 -17.19 -0.23 -5.21
C GLN A 168 -16.49 1.06 -4.76
N GLU A 169 -15.89 1.10 -3.56
CA GLU A 169 -15.08 2.24 -3.11
C GLU A 169 -13.68 2.23 -3.75
N VAL A 170 -13.23 1.07 -4.20
CA VAL A 170 -11.86 0.84 -4.68
C VAL A 170 -11.71 1.17 -6.16
N LYS A 171 -10.54 1.72 -6.50
CA LYS A 171 -10.07 1.89 -7.88
C LYS A 171 -8.78 1.09 -8.05
N PRO A 172 -8.71 0.14 -9.01
CA PRO A 172 -7.49 -0.60 -9.30
C PRO A 172 -6.27 0.30 -9.50
N GLY A 173 -5.15 -0.08 -8.90
CA GLY A 173 -3.88 0.65 -8.90
C GLY A 173 -2.93 0.20 -10.02
N GLY A 174 -1.75 0.82 -10.13
CA GLY A 174 -0.71 0.50 -11.11
C GLY A 174 -0.36 1.65 -12.05
N SER A 175 0.62 1.45 -12.91
CA SER A 175 1.08 2.46 -13.88
C SER A 175 0.01 2.78 -14.94
N ALA A 176 0.04 3.97 -15.54
CA ALA A 176 -0.83 4.29 -16.68
C ALA A 176 -0.54 3.41 -17.91
N PHE A 177 0.66 2.86 -18.00
CA PHE A 177 1.11 2.03 -19.13
C PHE A 177 0.99 0.51 -18.88
N SER A 178 0.56 0.10 -17.69
CA SER A 178 0.35 -1.32 -17.34
C SER A 178 -1.11 -1.59 -17.03
N ARG A 179 -1.51 -2.88 -17.06
CA ARG A 179 -2.82 -3.27 -16.53
C ARG A 179 -2.94 -2.85 -15.07
N LYS A 180 -4.12 -2.36 -14.70
CA LYS A 180 -4.41 -2.03 -13.32
C LYS A 180 -4.58 -3.29 -12.50
N SER A 181 -4.25 -3.24 -11.21
CA SER A 181 -4.27 -4.39 -10.32
C SER A 181 -5.05 -4.11 -9.04
N ILE A 182 -5.59 -5.17 -8.45
CA ILE A 182 -6.22 -5.17 -7.12
C ILE A 182 -5.84 -6.46 -6.40
N ILE A 183 -5.60 -6.36 -5.10
CA ILE A 183 -5.38 -7.50 -4.22
C ILE A 183 -6.60 -7.61 -3.29
N ILE A 184 -7.11 -8.83 -3.15
CA ILE A 184 -8.22 -9.16 -2.26
C ILE A 184 -7.69 -10.25 -1.34
N TYR A 185 -7.65 -9.97 -0.04
CA TYR A 185 -7.20 -10.90 0.98
C TYR A 185 -8.39 -11.31 1.84
N ILE A 186 -8.57 -12.61 2.03
CA ILE A 186 -9.63 -13.16 2.88
C ILE A 186 -9.00 -14.15 3.86
N SER A 187 -9.06 -13.84 5.16
CA SER A 187 -8.73 -14.77 6.24
C SER A 187 -10.00 -15.17 6.98
N ALA A 188 -10.40 -16.43 6.81
CA ALA A 188 -11.59 -17.03 7.41
C ALA A 188 -11.47 -18.55 7.28
N HIS A 189 -12.10 -19.35 8.13
CA HIS A 189 -12.07 -20.81 7.95
C HIS A 189 -12.82 -21.23 6.69
N GLY A 190 -12.11 -21.89 5.77
CA GLY A 190 -12.69 -22.53 4.60
C GLY A 190 -13.16 -23.94 4.94
N VAL A 191 -14.34 -24.32 4.46
CA VAL A 191 -14.97 -25.64 4.67
C VAL A 191 -15.69 -26.09 3.39
N VAL A 192 -16.18 -27.33 3.36
CA VAL A 192 -16.97 -27.84 2.24
C VAL A 192 -18.34 -28.24 2.77
N ASN A 193 -19.40 -27.73 2.14
CA ASN A 193 -20.79 -28.01 2.52
C ASN A 193 -21.24 -29.43 2.10
N HIS A 194 -22.47 -29.83 2.45
CA HIS A 194 -22.99 -31.16 2.12
C HIS A 194 -23.09 -31.44 0.61
N GLU A 195 -23.19 -30.39 -0.21
CA GLU A 195 -23.21 -30.45 -1.68
C GLU A 195 -21.81 -30.53 -2.31
N GLY A 196 -20.75 -30.46 -1.51
CA GLY A 196 -19.37 -30.47 -2.00
C GLY A 196 -18.86 -29.13 -2.53
N LYS A 197 -19.51 -28.01 -2.19
CA LYS A 197 -19.11 -26.64 -2.57
C LYS A 197 -18.19 -26.03 -1.52
N ALA A 198 -17.20 -25.26 -1.98
CA ALA A 198 -16.32 -24.53 -1.08
C ALA A 198 -17.06 -23.35 -0.44
N CYS A 199 -17.02 -23.27 0.90
CA CYS A 199 -17.66 -22.23 1.68
C CYS A 199 -16.68 -21.62 2.70
N LEU A 200 -17.00 -20.42 3.18
CA LEU A 200 -16.30 -19.70 4.23
C LEU A 200 -17.20 -19.62 5.46
N LEU A 201 -16.66 -19.94 6.63
CA LEU A 201 -17.33 -19.70 7.90
C LEU A 201 -17.18 -18.23 8.28
N LEU A 202 -18.31 -17.59 8.54
CA LEU A 202 -18.41 -16.24 9.06
C LEU A 202 -18.60 -16.26 10.59
N ALA A 203 -18.53 -15.10 11.24
CA ALA A 203 -18.63 -14.98 12.68
C ALA A 203 -19.89 -15.61 13.28
N GLU A 204 -21.01 -15.56 12.54
CA GLU A 204 -22.32 -16.10 12.96
C GLU A 204 -22.67 -17.46 12.33
N SER A 205 -21.73 -18.10 11.63
CA SER A 205 -21.99 -19.43 11.06
C SER A 205 -22.22 -20.48 12.15
N ASP A 206 -23.24 -21.32 11.98
CA ASP A 206 -23.47 -22.53 12.77
C ASP A 206 -22.77 -23.70 12.08
N PRO A 207 -21.84 -24.41 12.72
CA PRO A 207 -21.14 -25.54 12.10
C PRO A 207 -22.02 -26.76 11.82
N LEU A 208 -23.29 -26.77 12.24
CA LEU A 208 -24.26 -27.83 11.91
C LEU A 208 -25.29 -27.43 10.84
N ASP A 209 -25.29 -26.16 10.42
CA ASP A 209 -26.21 -25.65 9.40
C ASP A 209 -25.42 -24.92 8.31
N ASP A 210 -25.19 -25.61 7.19
CA ASP A 210 -24.41 -25.07 6.10
C ASP A 210 -25.14 -24.01 5.25
N ALA A 211 -26.44 -23.78 5.49
CA ALA A 211 -27.13 -22.60 4.96
C ALA A 211 -26.56 -21.29 5.54
N THR A 212 -25.88 -21.37 6.69
CA THR A 212 -25.21 -20.23 7.34
C THR A 212 -23.77 -20.03 6.89
N TRP A 213 -23.26 -20.88 6.00
CA TRP A 213 -21.89 -20.79 5.48
C TRP A 213 -21.88 -20.03 4.17
N LEU A 214 -20.93 -19.11 3.99
CA LEU A 214 -20.86 -18.27 2.80
C LEU A 214 -20.24 -19.05 1.63
N PRO A 215 -20.97 -19.34 0.53
CA PRO A 215 -20.38 -20.00 -0.62
C PRO A 215 -19.28 -19.12 -1.25
N LEU A 216 -18.13 -19.72 -1.57
CA LEU A 216 -17.04 -19.00 -2.24
C LEU A 216 -17.49 -18.45 -3.60
N ALA A 217 -18.41 -19.15 -4.26
CA ALA A 217 -19.05 -18.71 -5.50
C ALA A 217 -19.70 -17.32 -5.38
N ASP A 218 -20.29 -16.97 -4.24
CA ASP A 218 -20.93 -15.67 -4.04
C ASP A 218 -19.90 -14.55 -3.88
N VAL A 219 -18.77 -14.83 -3.24
CA VAL A 219 -17.61 -13.92 -3.17
C VAL A 219 -17.04 -13.68 -4.56
N LEU A 220 -16.81 -14.75 -5.33
CA LEU A 220 -16.32 -14.68 -6.70
C LEU A 220 -17.31 -13.91 -7.60
N LYS A 221 -18.61 -14.15 -7.44
CA LYS A 221 -19.67 -13.41 -8.14
C LYS A 221 -19.61 -11.92 -7.84
N ALA A 222 -19.45 -11.51 -6.57
CA ALA A 222 -19.31 -10.10 -6.22
C ALA A 222 -18.08 -9.46 -6.89
N ILE A 223 -16.95 -10.17 -6.94
CA ILE A 223 -15.74 -9.71 -7.64
C ILE A 223 -15.97 -9.58 -9.15
N ARG A 224 -16.65 -10.56 -9.77
CA ARG A 224 -16.98 -10.56 -11.21
C ARG A 224 -17.91 -9.41 -11.58
N GLN A 225 -18.85 -9.08 -10.71
CA GLN A 225 -19.89 -8.08 -10.97
C GLN A 225 -19.38 -6.63 -10.85
N GLU A 226 -18.23 -6.39 -10.21
CA GLU A 226 -17.67 -5.05 -10.09
C GLU A 226 -17.13 -4.54 -11.44
N PRO A 227 -17.79 -3.53 -12.07
CA PRO A 227 -17.44 -3.13 -13.43
C PRO A 227 -16.02 -2.58 -13.56
N ARG A 228 -15.49 -1.95 -12.51
CA ARG A 228 -14.14 -1.37 -12.52
C ARG A 228 -13.04 -2.42 -12.61
N PHE A 229 -13.35 -3.67 -12.29
CA PHE A 229 -12.37 -4.76 -12.29
C PHE A 229 -12.36 -5.53 -13.60
N ARG A 230 -13.22 -5.21 -14.57
CA ARG A 230 -13.33 -5.96 -15.83
C ARG A 230 -11.97 -6.14 -16.54
N ASP A 231 -11.19 -5.07 -16.62
CA ASP A 231 -9.88 -5.03 -17.29
C ASP A 231 -8.68 -5.04 -16.32
N ALA A 232 -8.94 -5.21 -15.02
CA ALA A 232 -7.91 -5.25 -13.99
C ALA A 232 -7.43 -6.68 -13.75
N THR A 233 -6.14 -6.83 -13.45
CA THR A 233 -5.57 -8.04 -12.86
C THR A 233 -6.03 -8.13 -11.40
N LYS A 234 -6.61 -9.27 -11.00
CA LYS A 234 -7.02 -9.51 -9.62
C LYS A 234 -6.14 -10.59 -9.02
N LEU A 235 -5.65 -10.35 -7.82
CA LEU A 235 -5.09 -11.40 -6.97
C LEU A 235 -6.06 -11.64 -5.81
N LEU A 236 -6.60 -12.85 -5.70
CA LEU A 236 -7.38 -13.29 -4.55
C LEU A 236 -6.51 -14.21 -3.68
N ALA A 237 -6.10 -13.72 -2.52
CA ALA A 237 -5.39 -14.49 -1.52
C ALA A 237 -6.38 -15.04 -0.48
N LEU A 238 -6.46 -16.37 -0.39
CA LEU A 238 -7.35 -17.12 0.49
C LEU A 238 -6.55 -17.74 1.63
N ASP A 239 -6.51 -17.07 2.78
CA ASP A 239 -6.03 -17.65 4.02
C ASP A 239 -7.14 -18.44 4.72
N CYS A 240 -7.52 -19.56 4.10
CA CYS A 240 -8.70 -20.31 4.52
C CYS A 240 -8.44 -21.76 4.92
N CYS A 241 -7.22 -22.26 4.78
CA CYS A 241 -6.92 -23.69 4.92
C CYS A 241 -6.45 -24.09 6.32
N ARG A 242 -7.03 -23.52 7.39
CA ARG A 242 -6.59 -23.77 8.78
C ARG A 242 -7.15 -25.04 9.40
N ILE A 243 -8.37 -25.40 9.00
CA ILE A 243 -9.07 -26.59 9.47
C ILE A 243 -8.77 -27.71 8.49
N ARG A 244 -7.99 -28.71 8.90
CA ARG A 244 -7.83 -29.95 8.12
C ARG A 244 -8.90 -30.98 8.47
N SER A 245 -9.14 -31.13 9.77
CA SER A 245 -10.13 -32.04 10.34
C SER A 245 -10.56 -31.45 11.69
N ASP A 246 -11.85 -31.37 11.95
CA ASP A 246 -12.41 -31.04 13.25
C ASP A 246 -13.73 -31.79 13.44
N TRP A 247 -13.68 -32.82 14.28
CA TRP A 247 -14.84 -33.69 14.56
C TRP A 247 -15.99 -32.93 15.22
N ARG A 248 -15.71 -31.80 15.91
CA ARG A 248 -16.74 -30.96 16.53
C ARG A 248 -17.58 -30.23 15.48
N LEU A 249 -17.03 -30.07 14.29
CA LEU A 249 -17.69 -29.50 13.12
C LEU A 249 -18.23 -30.58 12.17
N GLY A 250 -18.08 -31.86 12.52
CA GLY A 250 -18.38 -32.98 11.62
C GLY A 250 -17.42 -33.10 10.43
N ILE A 251 -16.28 -32.43 10.46
CA ILE A 251 -15.32 -32.40 9.35
C ILE A 251 -14.22 -33.44 9.60
N LEU A 252 -14.32 -34.60 8.95
CA LEU A 252 -13.27 -35.64 9.01
C LEU A 252 -12.09 -35.31 8.10
N ASP A 253 -12.37 -34.78 6.90
CA ASP A 253 -11.39 -34.43 5.87
C ASP A 253 -11.88 -33.16 5.15
N ASN A 254 -11.21 -32.04 5.39
CA ASN A 254 -11.57 -30.78 4.77
C ASN A 254 -10.96 -30.63 3.39
N ARG A 255 -11.80 -30.66 2.36
CA ARG A 255 -11.39 -30.56 0.96
C ARG A 255 -11.50 -29.17 0.37
N PHE A 256 -11.58 -28.13 1.21
CA PHE A 256 -11.74 -26.74 0.74
C PHE A 256 -10.74 -26.38 -0.38
N ALA A 257 -9.44 -26.60 -0.15
CA ALA A 257 -8.39 -26.30 -1.14
C ALA A 257 -8.54 -27.10 -2.44
N GLU A 258 -9.03 -28.35 -2.37
CA GLU A 258 -9.30 -29.19 -3.55
C GLU A 258 -10.48 -28.64 -4.37
N ARG A 259 -11.47 -28.01 -3.71
CA ARG A 259 -12.67 -27.48 -4.37
C ARG A 259 -12.49 -26.08 -4.97
N VAL A 260 -11.54 -25.29 -4.47
CA VAL A 260 -11.27 -23.91 -4.93
C VAL A 260 -11.06 -23.82 -6.45
N PRO A 261 -10.21 -24.65 -7.11
CA PRO A 261 -10.02 -24.58 -8.57
C PRO A 261 -11.32 -24.70 -9.35
N GLY A 262 -12.18 -25.65 -8.98
CA GLY A 262 -13.46 -25.87 -9.66
C GLY A 262 -14.47 -24.73 -9.47
N GLU A 263 -14.41 -23.99 -8.35
CA GLU A 263 -15.21 -22.77 -8.17
C GLU A 263 -14.69 -21.61 -9.04
N ILE A 264 -13.36 -21.48 -9.16
CA ILE A 264 -12.71 -20.44 -9.97
C ILE A 264 -13.02 -20.65 -11.46
N GLU A 265 -12.89 -21.89 -11.95
CA GLU A 265 -13.19 -22.26 -13.33
C GLU A 265 -14.65 -21.92 -13.68
N ARG A 266 -15.60 -22.30 -12.81
CA ARG A 266 -17.04 -21.98 -12.98
C ARG A 266 -17.33 -20.48 -12.93
N ALA A 267 -16.55 -19.72 -12.16
CA ALA A 267 -16.74 -18.28 -12.05
C ALA A 267 -16.26 -17.51 -13.29
N GLU A 268 -15.38 -18.09 -14.12
CA GLU A 268 -14.90 -17.52 -15.40
C GLU A 268 -14.46 -16.04 -15.30
N ILE A 269 -13.74 -15.69 -14.23
CA ILE A 269 -13.34 -14.30 -13.97
C ILE A 269 -12.05 -13.99 -14.75
N PRO A 270 -12.07 -13.04 -15.71
CA PRO A 270 -10.89 -12.73 -16.49
C PRO A 270 -9.80 -12.08 -15.61
N ASN A 271 -8.54 -12.45 -15.89
CA ASN A 271 -7.34 -11.94 -15.21
C ASN A 271 -7.36 -12.16 -13.68
N LEU A 272 -8.01 -13.21 -13.19
CA LEU A 272 -7.97 -13.60 -11.78
C LEU A 272 -6.85 -14.62 -11.55
N ALA A 273 -5.94 -14.30 -10.64
CA ALA A 273 -5.06 -15.26 -10.00
C ALA A 273 -5.55 -15.52 -8.58
N VAL A 274 -5.52 -16.78 -8.15
CA VAL A 274 -5.88 -17.17 -6.78
C VAL A 274 -4.69 -17.83 -6.11
N LEU A 275 -4.44 -17.43 -4.87
CA LEU A 275 -3.38 -17.95 -4.02
C LEU A 275 -4.02 -18.47 -2.73
N THR A 276 -3.84 -19.75 -2.42
CA THR A 276 -4.38 -20.37 -1.20
C THR A 276 -3.29 -20.58 -0.17
N SER A 277 -3.59 -20.48 1.14
CA SER A 277 -2.58 -20.68 2.20
C SER A 277 -2.03 -22.10 2.29
N ALA A 278 -2.70 -23.08 1.68
CA ALA A 278 -2.23 -24.46 1.59
C ALA A 278 -2.80 -25.14 0.34
N GLY A 279 -2.17 -26.24 -0.09
CA GLY A 279 -2.66 -27.11 -1.15
C GLY A 279 -3.67 -28.17 -0.68
N PRO A 280 -4.19 -29.01 -1.59
CA PRO A 280 -5.06 -30.13 -1.24
C PRO A 280 -4.42 -31.09 -0.23
N GLY A 281 -5.13 -31.40 0.85
CA GLY A 281 -4.64 -32.29 1.93
C GLY A 281 -3.64 -31.65 2.91
N GLU A 282 -3.23 -30.41 2.66
CA GLU A 282 -2.34 -29.65 3.52
C GLU A 282 -3.13 -28.75 4.49
N ARG A 283 -2.43 -28.11 5.43
CA ARG A 283 -3.00 -27.09 6.29
C ARG A 283 -2.09 -25.89 6.41
N ALA A 284 -2.70 -24.71 6.52
CA ALA A 284 -2.01 -23.48 6.86
C ALA A 284 -1.66 -23.49 8.36
N TRP A 285 -0.43 -23.12 8.67
CA TRP A 285 0.05 -22.92 10.04
C TRP A 285 0.26 -21.43 10.29
N ALA A 286 0.11 -21.04 11.56
CA ALA A 286 0.64 -19.75 12.00
C ALA A 286 2.17 -19.77 11.84
N ALA A 287 2.76 -18.62 11.59
CA ALA A 287 4.20 -18.44 11.49
C ALA A 287 4.66 -17.43 12.56
N PRO A 288 4.85 -17.90 13.82
CA PRO A 288 5.17 -17.04 14.96
C PRO A 288 6.44 -16.21 14.77
N GLU A 289 7.40 -16.73 14.01
CA GLU A 289 8.64 -16.05 13.64
C GLU A 289 8.39 -14.75 12.87
N PHE A 290 7.28 -14.67 12.15
CA PHE A 290 6.76 -13.43 11.58
C PHE A 290 5.72 -12.86 12.55
N GLY A 291 6.09 -12.57 13.80
CA GLY A 291 5.26 -11.81 14.75
C GLY A 291 3.83 -12.29 14.97
N GLY A 292 3.55 -13.59 14.81
CA GLY A 292 2.22 -14.18 15.07
C GLY A 292 1.21 -14.18 13.92
N GLY A 293 1.64 -13.80 12.71
CA GLY A 293 0.81 -13.82 11.49
C GLY A 293 0.89 -15.12 10.68
N THR A 294 0.51 -15.06 9.41
CA THR A 294 0.73 -16.08 8.38
C THR A 294 1.83 -15.69 7.41
N ALA A 295 2.22 -16.61 6.53
CA ALA A 295 3.15 -16.32 5.43
C ALA A 295 2.63 -15.30 4.40
N PHE A 296 1.33 -14.93 4.45
CA PHE A 296 0.78 -13.89 3.57
C PHE A 296 1.01 -12.47 4.06
N ALA A 297 1.24 -12.30 5.37
CA ALA A 297 1.43 -11.01 6.00
C ALA A 297 2.87 -10.84 6.44
#